data_AF-A0A957I0E8-F1
#
_entry.id   AF-A0A957I0E8-F1
#
_cell.length_a   1.000
_cell.length_b   1.000
_cell.length_c   1.000
_cell.angle_alpha   90.00
_cell.angle_beta   90.00
_cell.angle_gamma   90.00
#
_symmetry.space_group_name_H-M   'P 1'
#
loop_
_entity.id
_entity.type
_entity.pdbx_description
1 polymer ?
#
loop_
_entity_poly.entity_id
_entity_poly.type
_entity_poly.pdbx_seq_one_letter_code
_entity_poly.pdbx_strand_id
1 'polypeptide(L)'
;MSKSKATNIVRMDWLRNRTPTGRRSATKARRLAQYLAFGRGRLQEQMERPQRGKWLDESGQIISHENVLQWVKARGMENLFTQQFILSVKDAALTPEAFNRAMSAGGDLFPEWRLIQHEDSRHPHAHALAFGQEEIRIKSEAFRQWWLDVRAALERERQAQIERERAQKLEHSLEIQVEQTAVSNQHQAIEKPEKSHQQGWGLG
;
A
#
# COMPACT_ATOMS: atom_id res chain seq x y z
N MET A 1 6.30 29.61 -7.92
CA MET A 1 5.62 28.38 -7.46
C MET A 1 6.30 27.19 -8.11
N SER A 2 6.98 26.35 -7.33
CA SER A 2 7.69 25.17 -7.82
C SER A 2 6.69 24.16 -8.37
N LYS A 3 6.80 23.79 -9.65
CA LYS A 3 6.09 22.64 -10.22
C LYS A 3 6.68 21.39 -9.58
N SER A 4 6.09 20.90 -8.48
CA SER A 4 6.46 19.61 -7.93
C SER A 4 6.29 18.57 -9.03
N LYS A 5 7.36 17.86 -9.38
CA LYS A 5 7.26 16.71 -10.27
C LYS A 5 6.42 15.68 -9.53
N ALA A 6 5.19 15.56 -9.98
CA ALA A 6 4.24 14.51 -9.68
C ALA A 6 4.95 13.17 -9.33
N THR A 7 5.00 12.83 -8.05
CA THR A 7 5.76 11.72 -7.45
C THR A 7 5.00 10.41 -7.43
N ASN A 8 3.69 10.45 -7.72
CA ASN A 8 2.83 9.29 -7.76
C ASN A 8 2.51 8.89 -9.21
N ILE A 9 2.38 7.59 -9.44
CA ILE A 9 2.07 7.00 -10.75
C ILE A 9 0.72 6.30 -10.61
N VAL A 10 -0.21 6.67 -11.49
CA VAL A 10 -1.45 5.94 -11.72
C VAL A 10 -1.49 5.64 -13.21
N ARG A 11 -1.20 4.39 -13.57
CA ARG A 11 -1.29 3.89 -14.95
C ARG A 11 -2.51 2.99 -15.06
N MET A 12 -3.26 3.14 -16.15
CA MET A 12 -4.33 2.23 -16.52
C MET A 12 -3.97 1.53 -17.84
N ASP A 13 -4.30 0.25 -17.91
CA ASP A 13 -4.34 -0.55 -19.14
C ASP A 13 -5.68 -1.28 -19.21
N TRP A 14 -6.04 -1.82 -20.37
CA TRP A 14 -7.28 -2.58 -20.50
C TRP A 14 -7.13 -3.74 -21.47
N LEU A 15 -7.97 -4.76 -21.27
CA LEU A 15 -8.08 -5.91 -22.15
C LEU A 15 -9.54 -6.20 -22.47
N ARG A 16 -9.79 -6.69 -23.68
CA ARG A 16 -11.12 -7.15 -24.10
C ARG A 16 -11.36 -8.58 -23.62
N ASN A 17 -12.51 -8.80 -22.99
CA ASN A 17 -12.98 -10.09 -22.48
C ASN A 17 -13.64 -10.92 -23.59
N ARG A 18 -12.89 -11.17 -24.65
CA ARG A 18 -13.32 -11.99 -25.79
C ARG A 18 -12.24 -12.96 -26.24
N THR A 19 -12.68 -14.09 -26.78
CA THR A 19 -11.84 -15.01 -27.56
C THR A 19 -11.41 -14.36 -28.88
N PRO A 20 -10.42 -14.92 -29.58
CA PRO A 20 -10.10 -14.50 -30.95
C PRO A 20 -11.30 -14.57 -31.91
N THR A 21 -12.22 -15.52 -31.68
CA THR A 21 -13.48 -15.67 -32.42
C THR A 21 -14.61 -14.73 -31.95
N GLY A 22 -14.34 -13.83 -31.01
CA GLY A 22 -15.28 -12.82 -30.54
C GLY A 22 -16.29 -13.28 -29.49
N ARG A 23 -16.26 -14.54 -29.02
CA ARG A 23 -17.13 -15.00 -27.92
C ARG A 23 -16.69 -14.39 -26.59
N ARG A 24 -17.63 -14.13 -25.67
CA ARG A 24 -17.29 -13.62 -24.32
C ARG A 24 -16.38 -14.61 -23.59
N SER A 25 -15.36 -14.10 -22.91
CA SER A 25 -14.40 -14.93 -22.18
C SER A 25 -13.67 -14.14 -21.09
N ALA A 26 -13.67 -14.67 -19.88
CA ALA A 26 -12.89 -14.17 -18.75
C ALA A 26 -11.43 -14.72 -18.71
N THR A 27 -10.99 -15.50 -19.70
CA THR A 27 -9.69 -16.20 -19.65
C THR A 27 -8.51 -15.24 -19.48
N LYS A 28 -8.52 -14.11 -20.19
CA LYS A 28 -7.45 -13.10 -20.08
C LYS A 28 -7.45 -12.43 -18.70
N ALA A 29 -8.63 -12.06 -18.20
CA ALA A 29 -8.78 -11.47 -16.87
C ALA A 29 -8.31 -12.44 -15.76
N ARG A 30 -8.67 -13.73 -15.85
CA ARG A 30 -8.21 -14.77 -14.91
C ARG A 30 -6.70 -14.94 -14.94
N ARG A 31 -6.10 -15.02 -16.13
CA ARG A 31 -4.64 -15.08 -16.30
C ARG A 31 -3.95 -13.86 -15.70
N LEU A 32 -4.54 -12.68 -15.86
CA LEU A 32 -4.03 -11.46 -15.26
C LEU A 32 -4.08 -11.53 -13.72
N ALA A 33 -5.21 -11.88 -13.12
CA ALA A 33 -5.32 -12.04 -11.67
C ALA A 33 -4.31 -13.08 -11.11
N GLN A 34 -4.13 -14.20 -11.80
CA GLN A 34 -3.12 -15.21 -11.47
C GLN A 34 -1.70 -14.65 -11.53
N TYR A 35 -1.38 -13.90 -12.61
CA TYR A 35 -0.08 -13.27 -12.79
C TYR A 35 0.22 -12.24 -11.70
N LEU A 36 -0.78 -11.44 -11.29
CA LEU A 36 -0.61 -10.50 -10.18
C LEU A 36 -0.28 -11.26 -8.89
N ALA A 37 -1.07 -12.28 -8.56
CA ALA A 37 -0.90 -13.05 -7.33
C ALA A 37 0.44 -13.81 -7.24
N PHE A 38 0.91 -14.43 -8.34
CA PHE A 38 2.03 -15.40 -8.29
C PHE A 38 3.18 -15.12 -9.27
N GLY A 39 3.11 -14.02 -10.02
CA GLY A 39 4.09 -13.66 -11.02
C GLY A 39 4.00 -14.49 -12.30
N ARG A 40 5.06 -14.50 -13.11
CA ARG A 40 5.10 -15.21 -14.41
C ARG A 40 5.39 -16.70 -14.23
N GLY A 41 4.67 -17.57 -14.94
CA GLY A 41 4.93 -19.01 -14.96
C GLY A 41 3.78 -19.80 -15.57
N ARG A 42 3.94 -21.13 -15.64
CA ARG A 42 2.80 -22.02 -15.89
C ARG A 42 1.92 -22.10 -14.63
N LEU A 43 0.65 -22.48 -14.79
CA LEU A 43 -0.30 -22.50 -13.66
C LEU A 43 0.19 -23.38 -12.50
N GLN A 44 0.74 -24.56 -12.79
CA GLN A 44 1.26 -25.47 -11.77
C GLN A 44 2.41 -24.83 -10.97
N GLU A 45 3.39 -24.25 -11.67
CA GLU A 45 4.53 -23.55 -11.06
C GLU A 45 4.09 -22.32 -10.24
N GLN A 46 3.03 -21.63 -10.67
CA GLN A 46 2.48 -20.49 -9.96
C GLN A 46 1.82 -20.90 -8.64
N MET A 47 1.14 -22.06 -8.61
CA MET A 47 0.47 -22.56 -7.39
C MET A 47 1.45 -23.00 -6.30
N GLU A 48 2.70 -23.33 -6.65
CA GLU A 48 3.76 -23.68 -5.71
C GLU A 48 4.43 -22.45 -5.09
N ARG A 49 4.20 -21.26 -5.64
CA ARG A 49 4.82 -20.02 -5.16
C ARG A 49 3.98 -19.38 -4.07
N PRO A 50 4.62 -18.71 -3.09
CA PRO A 50 3.90 -17.85 -2.17
C PRO A 50 3.23 -16.72 -2.95
N GLN A 51 2.01 -16.36 -2.53
CA GLN A 51 1.29 -15.22 -3.07
C GLN A 51 2.03 -13.92 -2.73
N ARG A 52 2.15 -13.00 -3.70
CA ARG A 52 2.98 -11.78 -3.62
C ARG A 52 2.36 -10.63 -2.80
N GLY A 53 1.21 -10.87 -2.18
CA GLY A 53 0.46 -9.88 -1.38
C GLY A 53 -0.94 -10.39 -1.04
N LYS A 54 -1.68 -9.68 -0.19
CA LYS A 54 -3.09 -10.00 0.11
C LYS A 54 -4.01 -9.26 -0.87
N TRP A 55 -5.13 -9.89 -1.22
CA TRP A 55 -6.17 -9.23 -2.02
C TRP A 55 -7.11 -8.47 -1.10
N LEU A 56 -7.46 -7.25 -1.50
CA LEU A 56 -8.47 -6.42 -0.87
C LEU A 56 -9.61 -6.17 -1.86
N ASP A 57 -10.85 -6.11 -1.38
CA ASP A 57 -11.98 -5.57 -2.14
C ASP A 57 -12.12 -4.06 -1.98
N GLU A 58 -13.12 -3.45 -2.62
CA GLU A 58 -13.39 -2.01 -2.57
C GLU A 58 -13.71 -1.47 -1.16
N SER A 59 -14.12 -2.35 -0.24
CA SER A 59 -14.37 -2.01 1.16
C SER A 59 -13.11 -2.11 2.04
N GLY A 60 -12.00 -2.58 1.46
CA GLY A 60 -10.75 -2.84 2.15
C GLY A 60 -10.71 -4.19 2.87
N GLN A 61 -11.71 -5.06 2.67
CA GLN A 61 -11.71 -6.39 3.29
C GLN A 61 -10.74 -7.32 2.57
N ILE A 62 -10.01 -8.11 3.35
CA ILE A 62 -9.12 -9.14 2.82
C ILE A 62 -9.98 -10.26 2.24
N ILE A 63 -9.70 -10.64 1.00
CA ILE A 63 -10.37 -11.75 0.32
C ILE A 63 -9.35 -12.79 -0.16
N SER A 64 -9.80 -14.04 -0.28
CA SER A 64 -8.97 -15.12 -0.82
C SER A 64 -8.73 -14.93 -2.31
N HIS A 65 -7.59 -15.44 -2.80
CA HIS A 65 -7.32 -15.44 -4.23
C HIS A 65 -8.34 -16.28 -5.01
N GLU A 66 -8.86 -17.37 -4.43
CA GLU A 66 -9.93 -18.15 -5.05
C GLU A 66 -11.20 -17.31 -5.29
N ASN A 67 -11.61 -16.52 -4.28
CA ASN A 67 -12.75 -15.61 -4.42
C ASN A 67 -12.50 -14.55 -5.48
N VAL A 68 -11.26 -14.05 -5.60
CA VAL A 68 -10.87 -13.16 -6.71
C VAL A 68 -11.03 -13.85 -8.06
N LEU A 69 -10.58 -15.09 -8.21
CA LEU A 69 -10.71 -15.82 -9.47
C LEU A 69 -12.18 -16.08 -9.84
N GLN A 70 -13.04 -16.36 -8.86
CA GLN A 70 -14.48 -16.50 -9.06
C GLN A 70 -15.12 -15.17 -9.48
N TRP A 71 -14.80 -14.08 -8.77
CA TRP A 71 -15.27 -12.72 -9.10
C TRP A 71 -14.81 -12.30 -10.51
N VAL A 72 -13.52 -12.48 -10.83
CA VAL A 72 -12.96 -12.20 -12.17
C VAL A 72 -13.64 -13.04 -13.25
N LYS A 73 -13.97 -14.30 -12.97
CA LYS A 73 -14.71 -15.16 -13.90
C LYS A 73 -16.11 -14.59 -14.16
N ALA A 74 -16.86 -14.23 -13.12
CA ALA A 74 -18.21 -13.67 -13.25
C ALA A 74 -18.18 -12.32 -13.99
N ARG A 75 -17.44 -11.35 -13.45
CA ARG A 75 -17.35 -10.00 -14.01
C ARG A 75 -16.74 -9.98 -15.41
N GLY A 76 -15.76 -10.83 -15.68
CA GLY A 76 -15.16 -10.96 -17.01
C GLY A 76 -16.10 -11.56 -18.06
N MET A 77 -17.12 -12.32 -17.66
CA MET A 77 -18.16 -12.81 -18.57
C MET A 77 -19.28 -11.78 -18.77
N GLU A 78 -19.53 -10.94 -17.77
CA GLU A 78 -20.56 -9.88 -17.79
C GLU A 78 -20.12 -8.62 -18.54
N ASN A 79 -18.82 -8.30 -18.51
CA ASN A 79 -18.26 -7.05 -18.99
C ASN A 79 -17.36 -7.24 -20.22
N LEU A 80 -17.39 -6.26 -21.13
CA LEU A 80 -16.58 -6.30 -22.36
C LEU A 80 -15.10 -6.06 -22.10
N PHE A 81 -14.76 -5.32 -21.05
CA PHE A 81 -13.39 -4.93 -20.72
C PHE A 81 -13.05 -5.26 -19.26
N THR A 82 -11.78 -5.64 -19.07
CA THR A 82 -11.13 -5.64 -17.75
C THR A 82 -10.13 -4.49 -17.76
N GLN A 83 -10.22 -3.59 -16.78
CA GLN A 83 -9.25 -2.53 -16.56
C GLN A 83 -8.23 -2.97 -15.51
N GLN A 84 -6.96 -2.69 -15.76
CA GLN A 84 -5.86 -2.90 -14.82
C GLN A 84 -5.27 -1.56 -14.45
N PHE A 85 -5.07 -1.34 -13.15
CA PHE A 85 -4.40 -0.17 -12.62
C PHE A 85 -3.08 -0.57 -11.98
N ILE A 86 -2.10 0.31 -12.09
CA ILE A 86 -0.85 0.26 -11.32
C ILE A 86 -0.75 1.58 -10.58
N LEU A 87 -0.72 1.50 -9.24
CA LEU A 87 -0.58 2.63 -8.33
C LEU A 87 0.77 2.54 -7.64
N SER A 88 1.55 3.61 -7.66
CA SER A 88 2.77 3.70 -6.86
C SER A 88 3.03 5.13 -6.42
N VAL A 89 3.73 5.26 -5.29
CA VAL A 89 4.21 6.55 -4.79
C VAL A 89 5.71 6.45 -4.60
N LYS A 90 6.43 7.34 -5.27
CA LYS A 90 7.89 7.34 -5.20
C LYS A 90 8.35 7.61 -3.76
N ASP A 91 9.28 6.78 -3.29
CA ASP A 91 9.92 6.91 -1.98
C ASP A 91 8.92 6.83 -0.80
N ALA A 92 7.81 6.10 -0.96
CA ALA A 92 6.84 5.84 0.11
C ALA A 92 6.36 4.39 0.06
N ALA A 93 6.37 3.74 1.22
CA ALA A 93 5.84 2.38 1.40
C ALA A 93 4.42 2.45 1.96
N LEU A 94 3.47 2.87 1.12
CA LEU A 94 2.06 2.88 1.49
C LEU A 94 1.55 1.46 1.75
N THR A 95 0.57 1.34 2.63
CA THR A 95 -0.10 0.05 2.91
C THR A 95 -1.17 -0.26 1.85
N PRO A 96 -1.64 -1.52 1.75
CA PRO A 96 -2.67 -1.89 0.78
C PRO A 96 -3.96 -1.09 0.97
N GLU A 97 -4.31 -0.79 2.23
CA GLU A 97 -5.51 -0.02 2.60
C GLU A 97 -5.39 1.45 2.17
N ALA A 98 -4.18 2.02 2.20
CA ALA A 98 -3.94 3.37 1.71
C ALA A 98 -4.14 3.46 0.19
N PHE A 99 -3.63 2.48 -0.57
CA PHE A 99 -3.92 2.39 -2.00
C PHE A 99 -5.42 2.16 -2.27
N ASN A 100 -6.09 1.39 -1.42
CA ASN A 100 -7.53 1.13 -1.54
C ASN A 100 -8.36 2.41 -1.32
N ARG A 101 -8.11 3.16 -0.25
CA ARG A 101 -8.76 4.46 -0.02
C ARG A 101 -8.49 5.45 -1.16
N ALA A 102 -7.31 5.41 -1.75
CA ALA A 102 -7.00 6.23 -2.91
C ALA A 102 -7.83 5.87 -4.13
N MET A 103 -8.08 4.57 -4.39
CA MET A 103 -9.01 4.13 -5.44
C MET A 103 -10.44 4.64 -5.17
N SER A 104 -10.93 4.54 -3.94
CA SER A 104 -12.27 5.03 -3.55
C SER A 104 -12.43 6.53 -3.77
N ALA A 105 -11.36 7.32 -3.62
CA ALA A 105 -11.40 8.77 -3.82
C ALA A 105 -11.73 9.18 -5.26
N GLY A 106 -11.55 8.30 -6.24
CA GLY A 106 -11.93 8.56 -7.63
C GLY A 106 -13.44 8.53 -7.89
N GLY A 107 -14.26 8.12 -6.92
CA GLY A 107 -15.72 8.04 -7.04
C GLY A 107 -16.18 6.87 -7.91
N ASP A 108 -17.36 7.00 -8.51
CA ASP A 108 -18.14 5.88 -9.07
C ASP A 108 -17.69 5.39 -10.44
N LEU A 109 -16.59 5.91 -11.00
CA LEU A 109 -16.11 5.49 -12.33
C LEU A 109 -15.75 3.99 -12.34
N PHE A 110 -15.26 3.48 -11.21
CA PHE A 110 -14.99 2.06 -11.00
C PHE A 110 -15.59 1.66 -9.65
N PRO A 111 -16.87 1.24 -9.60
CA PRO A 111 -17.57 1.01 -8.33
C PRO A 111 -17.11 -0.24 -7.59
N GLU A 112 -16.51 -1.20 -8.31
CA GLU A 112 -15.95 -2.43 -7.75
C GLU A 112 -14.53 -2.63 -8.27
N TRP A 113 -13.61 -2.96 -7.37
CA TRP A 113 -12.26 -3.37 -7.74
C TRP A 113 -11.70 -4.43 -6.79
N ARG A 114 -10.66 -5.14 -7.24
CA ARG A 114 -9.82 -5.98 -6.39
C ARG A 114 -8.39 -5.51 -6.46
N LEU A 115 -7.77 -5.26 -5.31
CA LEU A 115 -6.44 -4.68 -5.17
C LEU A 115 -5.47 -5.66 -4.53
N ILE A 116 -4.24 -5.71 -5.01
CA ILE A 116 -3.12 -6.44 -4.39
C ILE A 116 -1.87 -5.57 -4.43
N GLN A 117 -1.17 -5.46 -3.30
CA GLN A 117 0.12 -4.79 -3.22
C GLN A 117 1.26 -5.78 -3.42
N HIS A 118 2.31 -5.33 -4.12
CA HIS A 118 3.57 -6.02 -4.24
C HIS A 118 4.68 -5.21 -3.58
N GLU A 119 5.51 -5.89 -2.80
CA GLU A 119 6.70 -5.34 -2.12
C GLU A 119 8.00 -5.96 -2.62
N ASP A 120 7.91 -6.93 -3.54
CA ASP A 120 9.04 -7.67 -4.11
C ASP A 120 9.78 -6.93 -5.24
N SER A 121 9.64 -5.61 -5.30
CA SER A 121 10.32 -4.76 -6.27
C SER A 121 10.89 -3.53 -5.58
N ARG A 122 11.79 -2.79 -6.26
CA ARG A 122 12.46 -1.61 -5.69
C ARG A 122 11.49 -0.54 -5.15
N HIS A 123 10.28 -0.50 -5.70
CA HIS A 123 9.25 0.45 -5.31
C HIS A 123 7.95 -0.31 -5.02
N PRO A 124 7.46 -0.31 -3.77
CA PRO A 124 6.15 -0.85 -3.44
C PRO A 124 5.08 -0.25 -4.35
N HIS A 125 4.20 -1.11 -4.85
CA HIS A 125 3.14 -0.69 -5.76
C HIS A 125 1.94 -1.61 -5.63
N ALA A 126 0.75 -1.07 -5.89
CA ALA A 126 -0.49 -1.83 -5.94
C ALA A 126 -0.94 -2.04 -7.37
N HIS A 127 -1.54 -3.19 -7.62
CA HIS A 127 -2.34 -3.45 -8.81
C HIS A 127 -3.81 -3.49 -8.41
N ALA A 128 -4.67 -2.92 -9.24
CA ALA A 128 -6.12 -3.09 -9.09
C ALA A 128 -6.75 -3.59 -10.38
N LEU A 129 -7.78 -4.42 -10.26
CA LEU A 129 -8.61 -4.89 -11.36
C LEU A 129 -10.02 -4.32 -11.21
N ALA A 130 -10.57 -3.79 -12.29
CA ALA A 130 -11.97 -3.38 -12.40
C ALA A 130 -12.56 -3.88 -13.73
N PHE A 131 -13.87 -3.73 -13.91
CA PHE A 131 -14.58 -4.17 -15.11
C PHE A 131 -15.55 -3.11 -15.62
N GLY A 132 -15.80 -3.11 -16.93
CA GLY A 132 -16.79 -2.23 -17.53
C GLY A 132 -17.24 -2.66 -18.93
N GLN A 133 -18.36 -2.09 -19.37
CA GLN A 133 -18.88 -2.31 -20.72
C GLN A 133 -18.13 -1.51 -21.78
N GLU A 134 -17.50 -0.40 -21.39
CA GLU A 134 -16.86 0.51 -22.31
C GLU A 134 -15.33 0.49 -22.21
N GLU A 135 -14.70 0.80 -23.32
CA GLU A 135 -13.28 1.11 -23.36
C GLU A 135 -13.08 2.49 -22.74
N ILE A 136 -12.36 2.57 -21.62
CA ILE A 136 -12.13 3.84 -20.94
C ILE A 136 -11.23 4.72 -21.80
N ARG A 137 -11.80 5.83 -22.26
CA ARG A 137 -11.05 6.85 -23.00
C ARG A 137 -10.20 7.64 -22.02
N ILE A 138 -8.88 7.45 -22.04
CA ILE A 138 -7.91 8.13 -21.17
C ILE A 138 -8.01 9.68 -21.26
N LYS A 139 -8.47 10.21 -22.40
CA LYS A 139 -8.66 11.65 -22.61
C LYS A 139 -10.03 12.18 -22.18
N SER A 140 -10.94 11.32 -21.71
CA SER A 140 -12.25 11.75 -21.24
C SER A 140 -12.13 12.59 -19.97
N GLU A 141 -13.05 13.52 -19.80
CA GLU A 141 -13.13 14.35 -18.60
C GLU A 141 -13.35 13.50 -17.35
N ALA A 142 -14.25 12.52 -17.41
CA ALA A 142 -14.53 11.60 -16.31
C ALA A 142 -13.28 10.84 -15.85
N PHE A 143 -12.51 10.23 -16.77
CA PHE A 143 -11.27 9.54 -16.39
C PHE A 143 -10.20 10.51 -15.88
N ARG A 144 -10.09 11.69 -16.49
CA ARG A 144 -9.14 12.71 -16.04
C ARG A 144 -9.44 13.15 -14.61
N GLN A 145 -10.71 13.40 -14.29
CA GLN A 145 -11.13 13.79 -12.95
C GLN A 145 -10.85 12.67 -11.94
N TRP A 146 -11.31 11.44 -12.22
CA TRP A 146 -11.00 10.26 -11.43
C TRP A 146 -9.49 10.13 -11.16
N TRP A 147 -8.67 10.27 -12.20
CA TRP A 147 -7.22 10.16 -12.09
C TRP A 147 -6.61 11.26 -11.21
N LEU A 148 -7.10 12.50 -11.32
CA LEU A 148 -6.65 13.61 -10.46
C LEU A 148 -7.01 13.33 -8.99
N ASP A 149 -8.20 12.82 -8.73
CA ASP A 149 -8.69 12.56 -7.37
C ASP A 149 -7.92 11.42 -6.69
N VAL A 150 -7.70 10.32 -7.41
CA VAL A 150 -6.88 9.19 -6.93
C VAL A 150 -5.46 9.67 -6.64
N ARG A 151 -4.86 10.48 -7.52
CA ARG A 151 -3.51 11.01 -7.32
C ARG A 151 -3.42 11.95 -6.12
N ALA A 152 -4.41 12.82 -5.93
CA ALA A 152 -4.47 13.69 -4.77
C ALA A 152 -4.61 12.87 -3.48
N ALA A 153 -5.40 11.79 -3.50
CA ALA A 153 -5.53 10.87 -2.37
C ALA A 153 -4.23 10.14 -2.05
N LEU A 154 -3.51 9.62 -3.05
CA LEU A 154 -2.19 9.00 -2.85
C LEU A 154 -1.19 9.96 -2.19
N GLU A 155 -1.21 11.24 -2.57
CA GLU A 155 -0.33 12.24 -1.94
C GLU A 155 -0.73 12.53 -0.49
N ARG A 156 -2.03 12.58 -0.19
CA ARG A 156 -2.51 12.71 1.20
C ARG A 156 -2.09 11.52 2.06
N GLU A 157 -2.24 10.30 1.55
CA GLU A 157 -1.83 9.08 2.25
C GLU A 157 -0.31 9.07 2.50
N ARG A 158 0.48 9.50 1.52
CA ARG A 158 1.93 9.67 1.68
C ARG A 158 2.26 10.66 2.80
N GLN A 159 1.63 11.82 2.78
CA GLN A 159 1.90 12.86 3.76
C GLN A 159 1.54 12.39 5.18
N ALA A 160 0.40 11.70 5.33
CA ALA A 160 -0.01 11.08 6.59
C ALA A 160 0.98 9.99 7.06
N GLN A 161 1.54 9.19 6.15
CA GLN A 161 2.58 8.23 6.48
C GLN A 161 3.85 8.92 7.01
N ILE A 162 4.33 9.97 6.32
CA ILE A 162 5.52 10.73 6.75
C ILE A 162 5.32 11.31 8.15
N GLU A 163 4.13 11.83 8.44
CA GLU A 163 3.79 12.38 9.76
C GLU A 163 3.79 11.30 10.84
N ARG A 164 3.21 10.12 10.58
CA ARG A 164 3.26 8.97 11.51
C ARG A 164 4.69 8.51 11.78
N GLU A 165 5.52 8.39 10.74
CA GLU A 165 6.92 7.99 10.89
C GLU A 165 7.73 9.00 11.70
N ARG A 166 7.46 10.31 11.53
CA ARG A 166 8.08 11.37 12.33
C ARG A 166 7.65 11.31 13.79
N ALA A 167 6.37 11.11 14.06
CA ALA A 167 5.84 10.97 15.41
C ALA A 167 6.47 9.77 16.14
N GLN A 168 6.51 8.61 15.49
CA GLN A 168 7.12 7.39 16.05
C GLN A 168 8.61 7.56 16.35
N LYS A 169 9.36 8.23 15.46
CA LYS A 169 10.78 8.52 15.71
C LYS A 169 10.99 9.46 16.89
N LEU A 170 10.11 10.45 17.04
CA LEU A 170 10.17 11.38 18.17
C LEU A 170 9.88 10.64 19.49
N GLU A 171 8.82 9.85 19.54
CA GLU A 171 8.47 9.02 20.71
C GLU A 171 9.63 8.10 21.11
N HIS A 172 10.18 7.34 20.15
CA HIS A 172 11.30 6.44 20.41
C HIS A 172 12.57 7.19 20.87
N SER A 173 12.83 8.39 20.33
CA SER A 173 13.96 9.20 20.77
C SER A 173 13.81 9.72 22.21
N LEU A 174 12.57 10.01 22.63
CA LEU A 174 12.27 10.43 23.99
C LEU A 174 12.40 9.26 24.97
N GLU A 175 11.95 8.06 24.60
CA GLU A 175 12.13 6.84 25.40
C GLU A 175 13.63 6.57 25.69
N ILE A 176 14.47 6.63 24.65
CA ILE A 176 15.92 6.45 24.79
C ILE A 176 16.53 7.51 25.73
N GLN A 177 16.10 8.78 25.62
CA GLN A 177 16.60 9.84 26.50
C GLN A 177 16.19 9.65 27.95
N VAL A 178 14.97 9.18 28.21
CA VAL A 178 14.50 8.87 29.57
C VAL A 178 15.30 7.72 30.17
N GLU A 179 15.52 6.64 29.41
CA GLU A 179 16.34 5.50 29.85
C GLU A 179 17.79 5.92 30.14
N GLN A 180 18.41 6.72 29.26
CA GLN A 180 19.76 7.23 29.47
C GLN A 180 19.86 8.14 30.70
N THR A 181 18.85 8.97 30.94
CA THR A 181 18.79 9.84 32.13
C THR A 181 18.61 9.02 33.41
N ALA A 182 17.79 7.97 33.39
CA ALA A 182 17.59 7.06 34.52
C ALA A 182 18.88 6.29 34.88
N VAL A 183 19.59 5.78 33.87
CA VAL A 183 20.88 5.08 34.06
C VAL A 183 21.98 6.04 34.56
N SER A 184 22.00 7.27 34.07
CA SER A 184 22.96 8.30 34.53
C SER A 184 22.71 8.71 35.99
N ASN A 185 21.45 8.86 36.39
CA ASN A 185 21.08 9.17 37.78
C ASN A 185 21.38 8.00 38.74
N GLN A 186 21.28 6.75 38.30
CA GLN A 186 21.69 5.60 39.12
C GLN A 186 23.20 5.54 39.34
N HIS A 187 24.03 5.89 38.35
CA HIS A 187 25.49 5.97 38.54
C HIS A 187 25.91 7.08 39.51
N GLN A 188 25.24 8.24 39.48
CA GLN A 188 25.52 9.33 40.44
C GLN A 188 25.10 9.01 41.89
N ALA A 189 24.10 8.13 42.08
CA ALA A 189 23.69 7.70 43.41
C ALA A 189 24.69 6.72 44.07
N ILE A 190 25.46 5.99 43.27
CA ILE A 190 26.47 5.02 43.74
C ILE A 190 27.81 5.71 44.07
N GLU A 191 28.11 6.86 43.45
CA GLU A 191 29.38 7.56 43.64
C GLU A 191 29.43 8.58 44.79
N LYS A 192 28.38 8.75 45.61
CA LYS A 192 28.49 9.59 46.83
C LYS A 192 29.26 8.83 47.90
N PRO A 193 30.51 9.21 48.24
CA PRO A 193 31.19 8.65 49.39
C PRO A 193 30.56 9.25 50.64
N GLU A 194 30.18 8.40 51.59
CA GLU A 194 29.86 8.81 52.96
C GLU A 194 31.01 9.66 53.50
N LYS A 195 30.81 10.98 53.56
CA LYS A 195 31.67 11.85 54.36
C LYS A 195 31.38 11.55 55.83
N SER A 196 32.13 10.60 56.38
CA SER A 196 32.18 10.33 57.81
C SER A 196 32.54 11.62 58.55
N HIS A 197 31.58 12.09 59.35
CA HIS A 197 31.80 13.11 60.36
C HIS A 197 32.68 12.50 61.47
N GLN A 198 33.99 12.71 61.42
CA GLN A 198 34.83 12.63 62.60
C GLN A 198 34.83 13.99 63.31
N GLN A 199 33.93 14.15 64.27
CA GLN A 199 34.10 15.09 65.37
C GLN A 199 35.02 14.43 66.41
N GLY A 200 36.31 14.77 66.37
CA GLY A 200 37.30 14.39 67.39
C GLY A 200 37.62 15.59 68.27
N TRP A 201 37.33 15.45 69.56
CA TRP A 201 37.37 16.49 70.58
C TRP A 201 38.80 16.97 70.86
N GLY A 202 38.95 18.27 71.13
CA GLY A 202 40.18 18.84 71.65
C GLY A 202 40.43 18.45 73.10
N LEU A 203 41.70 18.26 73.45
CA LEU A 203 42.27 18.29 74.81
C LEU A 203 43.80 18.45 74.67
N GLY A 204 44.38 19.39 75.41
CA GLY A 204 45.84 19.50 75.65
C GLY A 204 46.42 20.86 75.32
#